data_AF-Q9BL39-F1
#
_entry.id   AF-Q9BL39-F1
#
_cell.length_a   1.000
_cell.length_b   1.000
_cell.length_c   1.000
_cell.angle_alpha   90.00
_cell.angle_beta   90.00
_cell.angle_gamma   90.00
#
_symmetry.space_group_name_H-M   'P 1'
#
loop_
_entity.id
_entity.type
_entity.pdbx_description
1 polymer ?
#
loop_
_entity_poly.entity_id
_entity_poly.type
_entity_poly.pdbx_seq_one_letter_code
_entity_poly.pdbx_strand_id
1 'polypeptide(L)'
;MSSFRHPQATPARNFQDMSSRGPKVPERPLQPYMRYSRKMWPKVRAENPEAQLWDIGKMIGKYWLDLPDGEKSHYQHEYELEKADYEKQMKHFQGNGISNFMINKGRAKNNEKMSRSRMDAGGVVIQPVDEDDGGNELSTRRLAGVRFERNNRLISDLFSPSIVTDTRTVVPHHRMEMLKRQATSLGTHQSKLEEELTKLERAHDNRKRAIEKGSDDFQEQLKKAVSEKPVVDEEKFEETVKEWEEKLATAYEEYKKKQETTATQNANSAPLLRNLVMEETPKTPEQEKEQNVKEKPAESTETPAAGTEPSTDDGAIETTTTTTTTENKEKPEEKMEE
;
A
#
# COMPACT_ATOMS: atom_id res chain seq x y z
N MET A 1 52.76 -50.41 4.43
CA MET A 1 51.66 -50.11 3.50
C MET A 1 50.59 -49.38 4.29
N SER A 2 50.62 -48.05 4.27
CA SER A 2 49.72 -47.21 5.07
C SER A 2 48.71 -46.53 4.16
N SER A 3 47.45 -46.67 4.54
CA SER A 3 46.25 -46.27 3.81
C SER A 3 46.14 -44.74 3.68
N PHE A 4 45.97 -44.26 2.46
CA PHE A 4 45.53 -42.88 2.18
C PHE A 4 44.14 -42.65 2.79
N ARG A 5 44.04 -41.78 3.79
CA ARG A 5 42.76 -41.24 4.28
C ARG A 5 42.34 -40.08 3.38
N HIS A 6 41.12 -40.13 2.85
CA HIS A 6 40.52 -39.02 2.12
C HIS A 6 40.29 -37.83 3.08
N PRO A 7 40.62 -36.59 2.70
CA PRO A 7 40.29 -35.41 3.50
C PRO A 7 38.76 -35.26 3.60
N GLN A 8 38.25 -35.06 4.81
CA GLN A 8 36.84 -34.71 5.04
C GLN A 8 36.52 -33.37 4.38
N ALA A 9 35.37 -33.28 3.73
CA ALA A 9 34.84 -32.07 3.14
C ALA A 9 34.75 -30.95 4.18
N THR A 10 35.42 -29.83 3.92
CA THR A 10 35.25 -28.60 4.70
C THR A 10 33.84 -28.06 4.47
N PRO A 11 33.11 -27.64 5.53
CA PRO A 11 31.77 -27.09 5.38
C PRO A 11 31.80 -25.84 4.51
N ALA A 12 30.94 -25.81 3.50
CA ALA A 12 30.77 -24.67 2.61
C ALA A 12 30.53 -23.41 3.45
N ARG A 13 31.44 -22.45 3.34
CA ARG A 13 31.34 -21.16 4.00
C ARG A 13 30.15 -20.43 3.37
N ASN A 14 29.08 -20.29 4.16
CA ASN A 14 27.83 -19.65 3.77
C ASN A 14 28.14 -18.22 3.26
N PHE A 15 28.09 -18.01 1.94
CA PHE A 15 28.36 -16.70 1.32
C PHE A 15 27.32 -15.65 1.71
N GLN A 16 26.17 -16.06 2.26
CA GLN A 16 25.12 -15.14 2.73
C GLN A 16 25.58 -14.20 3.86
N ASP A 17 26.55 -14.59 4.69
CA ASP A 17 26.80 -13.85 5.95
C ASP A 17 27.67 -12.58 5.79
N MET A 18 28.33 -12.41 4.63
CA MET A 18 29.16 -11.23 4.37
C MET A 18 28.35 -9.99 3.94
N SER A 19 27.09 -10.16 3.54
CA SER A 19 26.24 -9.08 3.02
C SER A 19 25.52 -8.29 4.13
N SER A 20 25.72 -8.64 5.40
CA SER A 20 24.83 -8.23 6.49
C SER A 20 25.39 -7.13 7.42
N ARG A 21 26.60 -6.61 7.18
CA ARG A 21 27.36 -5.83 8.19
C ARG A 21 27.48 -4.32 7.93
N GLY A 22 26.68 -3.73 7.04
CA GLY A 22 26.67 -2.27 6.79
C GLY A 22 25.28 -1.66 6.98
N PRO A 23 25.18 -0.34 7.25
CA PRO A 23 23.89 0.36 7.21
C PRO A 23 23.29 0.11 5.83
N LYS A 24 22.24 -0.72 5.77
CA LYS A 24 21.58 -1.06 4.52
C LYS A 24 20.83 0.19 4.06
N VAL A 25 21.02 0.55 2.78
CA VAL A 25 20.17 1.53 2.12
C VAL A 25 18.73 1.04 2.32
N PRO A 26 17.80 1.90 2.79
CA PRO A 26 16.39 1.52 2.93
C PRO A 26 15.90 0.84 1.64
N GLU A 27 15.17 -0.27 1.78
CA GLU A 27 14.67 -1.01 0.61
C GLU A 27 13.40 -0.33 0.08
N ARG A 28 13.31 -0.14 -1.25
CA ARG A 28 12.14 0.51 -1.85
C ARG A 28 10.88 -0.31 -1.56
N PRO A 29 9.75 0.32 -1.22
CA PRO A 29 8.52 -0.41 -0.93
C PRO A 29 8.07 -1.20 -2.15
N LEU A 30 7.58 -2.41 -1.91
CA LEU A 30 7.11 -3.27 -2.98
C LEU A 30 5.77 -2.76 -3.52
N GLN A 31 5.69 -2.53 -4.84
CA GLN A 31 4.47 -2.07 -5.51
C GLN A 31 3.30 -3.06 -5.25
N PRO A 32 2.03 -2.60 -5.25
CA PRO A 32 0.86 -3.44 -4.95
C PRO A 32 0.79 -4.73 -5.79
N TYR A 33 0.97 -4.61 -7.12
CA TYR A 33 1.03 -5.76 -8.03
C TYR A 33 2.18 -6.72 -7.68
N MET A 34 3.33 -6.20 -7.27
CA MET A 34 4.49 -7.02 -6.91
C MET A 34 4.28 -7.76 -5.57
N ARG A 35 3.53 -7.18 -4.62
CA ARG A 35 3.09 -7.87 -3.39
C ARG A 35 2.14 -9.00 -3.72
N TYR A 36 1.11 -8.69 -4.51
CA TYR A 36 0.11 -9.66 -4.93
C TYR A 36 0.75 -10.82 -5.70
N SER A 37 1.60 -10.52 -6.69
CA SER A 37 2.26 -11.54 -7.48
C SER A 37 3.16 -12.44 -6.65
N ARG A 38 3.92 -11.92 -5.67
CA ARG A 38 4.71 -12.77 -4.75
C ARG A 38 3.85 -13.74 -3.93
N LYS A 39 2.66 -13.32 -3.50
CA LYS A 39 1.72 -14.17 -2.74
C LYS A 39 1.02 -15.19 -3.64
N MET A 40 0.74 -14.82 -4.89
CA MET A 40 0.02 -15.65 -5.84
C MET A 40 0.92 -16.62 -6.61
N TRP A 41 2.21 -16.30 -6.76
CA TRP A 41 3.17 -17.13 -7.51
C TRP A 41 3.25 -18.58 -7.03
N PRO A 42 3.40 -18.86 -5.72
CA PRO A 42 3.46 -20.23 -5.23
C PRO A 42 2.14 -20.97 -5.44
N LYS A 43 1.00 -20.28 -5.32
CA LYS A 43 -0.34 -20.87 -5.51
C LYS A 43 -0.56 -21.28 -6.96
N VAL A 44 -0.32 -20.36 -7.90
CA VAL A 44 -0.52 -20.60 -9.33
C VAL A 44 0.47 -21.63 -9.86
N ARG A 45 1.72 -21.64 -9.35
CA ARG A 45 2.70 -22.68 -9.68
C ARG A 45 2.32 -24.05 -9.12
N ALA A 46 1.71 -24.11 -7.93
CA ALA A 46 1.26 -25.38 -7.36
C ALA A 46 0.05 -25.96 -8.12
N GLU A 47 -0.85 -25.10 -8.60
CA GLU A 47 -1.99 -25.50 -9.43
C GLU A 47 -1.58 -25.87 -10.86
N ASN A 48 -0.52 -25.23 -11.39
CA ASN A 48 -0.02 -25.43 -12.76
C ASN A 48 1.49 -25.75 -12.76
N PRO A 49 1.91 -26.93 -12.26
CA PRO A 49 3.33 -27.28 -12.15
C PRO A 49 4.03 -27.43 -13.52
N GLU A 50 3.27 -27.77 -14.56
CA GLU A 50 3.76 -27.93 -15.95
C GLU A 50 3.80 -26.60 -16.72
N ALA A 51 3.19 -25.52 -16.20
CA ALA A 51 3.16 -24.24 -16.90
C ALA A 51 4.55 -23.58 -16.90
N GLN A 52 4.92 -23.03 -18.05
CA GLN A 52 6.17 -22.29 -18.20
C GLN A 52 6.13 -21.01 -17.33
N LEU A 53 7.30 -20.53 -16.90
CA LEU A 53 7.42 -19.40 -15.97
C LEU A 53 6.70 -18.13 -16.48
N TRP A 54 6.75 -17.88 -17.79
CA TRP A 54 6.09 -16.73 -18.41
C TRP A 54 4.56 -16.87 -18.47
N ASP A 55 4.03 -18.09 -18.57
CA ASP A 55 2.58 -18.34 -18.59
C ASP A 55 1.99 -18.13 -17.19
N ILE A 56 2.72 -18.55 -16.14
CA ILE A 56 2.38 -18.22 -14.74
C ILE A 56 2.31 -16.71 -14.54
N GLY A 57 3.28 -15.96 -15.08
CA GLY A 57 3.27 -14.49 -15.02
C GLY A 57 2.04 -13.87 -15.68
N LYS A 58 1.64 -14.36 -16.85
CA LYS A 58 0.42 -13.91 -17.55
C LYS A 58 -0.85 -14.20 -16.74
N MET A 59 -0.97 -15.39 -16.15
CA MET A 59 -2.12 -15.76 -15.32
C MET A 59 -2.27 -14.85 -14.11
N ILE A 60 -1.17 -14.57 -13.39
CA ILE A 60 -1.17 -13.67 -12.22
C ILE A 60 -1.52 -12.24 -12.61
N GLY A 61 -1.02 -11.77 -13.76
CA GLY A 61 -1.39 -10.46 -14.32
C GLY A 61 -2.89 -10.36 -14.58
N LYS A 62 -3.51 -11.41 -15.14
CA LYS A 62 -4.96 -11.47 -15.34
C LYS A 62 -5.72 -11.48 -14.01
N TYR A 63 -5.31 -12.30 -13.05
CA TYR A 63 -5.95 -12.31 -11.73
C TYR A 63 -5.84 -10.98 -11.00
N TRP A 64 -4.75 -10.23 -11.18
CA TRP A 64 -4.63 -8.89 -10.63
C TRP A 64 -5.63 -7.93 -11.27
N LEU A 65 -5.85 -7.99 -12.59
CA LEU A 65 -6.84 -7.16 -13.27
C LEU A 65 -8.27 -7.50 -12.83
N ASP A 66 -8.57 -8.79 -12.68
CA ASP A 66 -9.90 -9.30 -12.28
C ASP A 66 -10.20 -9.15 -10.76
N LEU A 67 -9.21 -8.82 -9.94
CA LEU A 67 -9.37 -8.68 -8.49
C LEU A 67 -10.32 -7.51 -8.16
N PRO A 68 -11.28 -7.65 -7.21
CA PRO A 68 -12.16 -6.57 -6.81
C PRO A 68 -11.38 -5.39 -6.23
N ASP A 69 -11.88 -4.17 -6.46
CA ASP A 69 -11.21 -2.93 -6.05
C ASP A 69 -10.98 -2.85 -4.53
N GLY A 70 -11.82 -3.52 -3.73
CA GLY A 70 -11.62 -3.63 -2.28
C GLY A 70 -10.33 -4.38 -1.90
N GLU A 71 -10.02 -5.49 -2.56
CA GLU A 71 -8.78 -6.24 -2.32
C GLU A 71 -7.56 -5.50 -2.89
N LYS A 72 -7.69 -4.89 -4.07
CA LYS A 72 -6.63 -4.04 -4.63
C LYS A 72 -6.30 -2.88 -3.69
N SER A 73 -7.32 -2.26 -3.08
CA SER A 73 -7.17 -1.18 -2.12
C SER A 73 -6.38 -1.60 -0.87
N HIS A 74 -6.54 -2.83 -0.39
CA HIS A 74 -5.73 -3.35 0.72
C HIS A 74 -4.22 -3.37 0.37
N TYR A 75 -3.86 -3.89 -0.81
CA TYR A 75 -2.45 -3.88 -1.26
C TYR A 75 -1.93 -2.46 -1.53
N GLN A 76 -2.81 -1.55 -1.97
CA GLN A 76 -2.48 -0.14 -2.19
C GLN A 76 -2.19 0.56 -0.85
N HIS A 77 -3.03 0.35 0.16
CA HIS A 77 -2.87 0.92 1.48
C HIS A 77 -1.59 0.42 2.19
N GLU A 78 -1.28 -0.89 2.11
CA GLU A 78 -0.02 -1.43 2.61
C GLU A 78 1.20 -0.80 1.91
N TYR A 79 1.11 -0.60 0.59
CA TYR A 79 2.16 0.08 -0.17
C TYR A 79 2.34 1.54 0.27
N GLU A 80 1.26 2.27 0.52
CA GLU A 80 1.32 3.67 0.95
C GLU A 80 1.91 3.83 2.36
N LEU A 81 1.56 2.93 3.29
CA LEU A 81 2.16 2.88 4.63
C LEU A 81 3.68 2.63 4.54
N GLU A 82 4.10 1.60 3.81
CA GLU A 82 5.54 1.31 3.66
C GLU A 82 6.28 2.39 2.87
N LYS A 83 5.62 3.06 1.91
CA LYS A 83 6.19 4.21 1.21
C LYS A 83 6.46 5.37 2.17
N ALA A 84 5.53 5.68 3.06
CA ALA A 84 5.73 6.72 4.08
C ALA A 84 6.89 6.37 5.02
N ASP A 85 7.01 5.10 5.43
CA ASP A 85 8.13 4.66 6.26
C ASP A 85 9.47 4.60 5.51
N TYR A 86 9.49 4.22 4.23
CA TYR A 86 10.67 4.30 3.38
C TYR A 86 11.15 5.75 3.23
N GLU A 87 10.25 6.71 3.03
CA GLU A 87 10.60 8.13 2.94
C GLU A 87 11.20 8.66 4.25
N LYS A 88 10.65 8.27 5.41
CA LYS A 88 11.24 8.60 6.73
C LYS A 88 12.63 7.98 6.90
N GLN A 89 12.79 6.71 6.56
CA GLN A 89 14.07 6.01 6.62
C GLN A 89 15.10 6.61 5.65
N MET A 90 14.68 7.00 4.45
CA MET A 90 15.55 7.66 3.46
C MET A 90 16.00 9.04 3.92
N LYS A 91 15.14 9.83 4.58
CA LYS A 91 15.55 11.10 5.19
C LYS A 91 16.59 10.89 6.29
N HIS A 92 16.41 9.89 7.15
CA HIS A 92 17.43 9.51 8.15
C HIS A 92 18.73 8.99 7.51
N PHE A 93 18.63 8.22 6.42
CA PHE A 93 19.78 7.68 5.70
C PHE A 93 20.55 8.78 4.96
N GLN A 94 19.87 9.80 4.43
CA GLN A 94 20.54 10.95 3.82
C GLN A 94 21.29 11.79 4.86
N GLY A 95 20.73 12.00 6.05
CA GLY A 95 21.39 12.73 7.13
C GLY A 95 22.65 12.03 7.66
N ASN A 96 22.54 10.75 8.01
CA ASN A 96 23.60 10.04 8.76
C ASN A 96 24.11 8.76 8.07
N GLY A 97 23.32 8.17 7.17
CA GLY A 97 23.55 6.84 6.60
C GLY A 97 24.50 6.81 5.40
N ILE A 98 24.46 7.82 4.52
CA ILE A 98 25.25 7.84 3.29
C ILE A 98 26.76 7.79 3.59
N SER A 99 27.23 8.57 4.56
CA SER A 99 28.65 8.59 4.95
C SER A 99 29.10 7.23 5.48
N ASN A 100 28.32 6.64 6.40
CA ASN A 100 28.62 5.32 6.96
C ASN A 100 28.55 4.20 5.91
N PHE A 101 27.61 4.26 4.96
CA PHE A 101 27.55 3.32 3.86
C PHE A 101 28.79 3.41 2.95
N MET A 102 29.27 4.63 2.65
CA MET A 102 30.49 4.83 1.88
C MET A 102 31.73 4.32 2.62
N ILE A 103 31.84 4.58 3.92
CA ILE A 103 32.95 4.07 4.76
C ILE A 103 32.95 2.54 4.79
N ASN A 104 31.78 1.91 5.01
CA ASN A 104 31.67 0.46 5.05
C ASN A 104 31.94 -0.20 3.69
N LYS A 105 31.47 0.40 2.59
CA LYS A 105 31.74 -0.07 1.22
C LYS A 105 33.23 0.03 0.88
N GLY A 106 33.91 1.07 1.36
CA GLY A 106 35.38 1.20 1.27
C GLY A 106 36.13 0.14 2.07
N ARG A 107 35.68 -0.15 3.29
CA ARG A 107 36.29 -1.19 4.15
C ARG A 107 36.15 -2.60 3.57
N ALA A 108 35.00 -2.92 2.98
CA ALA A 108 34.77 -4.22 2.33
C ALA A 108 35.74 -4.46 1.17
N LYS A 109 35.94 -3.47 0.29
CA LYS A 109 36.90 -3.58 -0.82
C LYS A 109 38.35 -3.72 -0.37
N ASN A 110 38.72 -3.15 0.77
CA ASN A 110 40.09 -3.24 1.28
C ASN A 110 40.39 -4.62 1.93
N ASN A 111 39.39 -5.22 2.59
CA ASN A 111 39.55 -6.55 3.19
C ASN A 111 39.76 -7.65 2.12
N GLU A 112 39.12 -7.51 0.97
CA GLU A 112 39.26 -8.46 -0.14
C GLU A 112 40.68 -8.44 -0.74
N LYS A 113 41.32 -7.27 -0.78
CA LYS A 113 42.72 -7.15 -1.23
C LYS A 113 43.71 -7.69 -0.20
N MET A 114 43.48 -7.48 1.11
CA MET A 114 44.36 -8.00 2.15
C MET A 114 44.31 -9.53 2.28
N SER A 115 43.15 -10.16 2.03
CA SER A 115 43.01 -11.61 2.06
C SER A 115 43.91 -12.31 1.04
N ARG A 116 44.10 -11.72 -0.16
CA ARG A 116 44.95 -12.30 -1.21
C ARG A 116 46.45 -12.28 -0.89
N SER A 117 46.91 -11.45 0.03
CA SER A 117 48.35 -11.31 0.29
C SER A 117 48.90 -12.29 1.34
N ARG A 118 48.05 -13.03 2.08
CA ARG A 118 48.49 -13.77 3.28
C ARG A 118 48.59 -15.29 3.11
N MET A 119 48.49 -15.81 1.88
CA MET A 119 48.62 -17.24 1.67
C MET A 119 50.10 -17.67 1.62
N ASP A 120 50.49 -18.32 2.70
CA ASP A 120 51.72 -19.07 2.92
C ASP A 120 51.98 -20.07 1.77
N ALA A 121 53.25 -20.20 1.37
CA ALA A 121 53.72 -20.63 0.05
C ALA A 121 53.58 -22.14 -0.29
N GLY A 122 52.62 -22.86 0.28
CA GLY A 122 52.40 -24.29 0.02
C GLY A 122 50.94 -24.71 -0.19
N GLY A 123 50.00 -23.76 -0.21
CA GLY A 123 48.57 -24.05 -0.36
C GLY A 123 48.17 -24.27 -1.82
N VAL A 124 47.60 -25.43 -2.13
CA VAL A 124 46.92 -25.69 -3.41
C VAL A 124 45.82 -24.63 -3.61
N VAL A 125 46.06 -23.68 -4.50
CA VAL A 125 45.06 -22.69 -4.94
C VAL A 125 44.16 -23.39 -5.96
N ILE A 126 42.96 -23.75 -5.53
CA ILE A 126 41.87 -24.07 -6.46
C ILE A 126 41.47 -22.74 -7.09
N GLN A 127 41.98 -22.45 -8.30
CA GLN A 127 41.45 -21.35 -9.10
C GLN A 127 39.99 -21.68 -9.45
N PRO A 128 39.06 -20.71 -9.39
CA PRO A 128 37.80 -20.88 -10.07
C PRO A 128 38.14 -21.24 -11.51
N VAL A 129 37.58 -22.36 -11.99
CA VAL A 129 37.61 -22.67 -13.41
C VAL A 129 37.02 -21.45 -14.08
N ASP A 130 37.83 -20.72 -14.84
CA ASP A 130 37.29 -19.88 -15.90
C ASP A 130 36.49 -20.88 -16.73
N GLU A 131 35.16 -20.87 -16.55
CA GLU A 131 34.24 -21.41 -17.53
C GLU A 131 34.44 -20.49 -18.73
N ASP A 132 35.55 -20.73 -19.43
CA ASP A 132 35.86 -20.15 -20.70
C ASP A 132 34.66 -20.53 -21.56
N ASP A 133 33.76 -19.57 -21.68
CA ASP A 133 32.70 -19.49 -22.64
C ASP A 133 33.36 -19.31 -24.03
N GLY A 134 34.25 -20.24 -24.36
CA GLY A 134 34.96 -20.39 -25.63
C GLY A 134 34.01 -20.65 -26.79
N GLY A 135 32.70 -20.68 -26.52
CA GLY A 135 31.65 -20.55 -27.52
C GLY A 135 31.61 -19.19 -28.21
N ASN A 136 32.26 -18.14 -27.68
CA ASN A 136 32.10 -16.79 -28.23
C ASN A 136 33.05 -16.42 -29.39
N GLU A 137 34.13 -17.16 -29.66
CA GLU A 137 34.98 -16.88 -30.83
C GLU A 137 34.25 -17.10 -32.16
N LEU A 138 33.27 -18.00 -32.15
CA LEU A 138 32.44 -18.28 -33.31
C LEU A 138 31.34 -17.23 -33.51
N SER A 139 31.08 -16.35 -32.55
CA SER A 139 30.01 -15.34 -32.61
C SER A 139 30.30 -14.27 -33.66
N THR A 140 31.49 -13.67 -33.65
CA THR A 140 31.89 -12.65 -34.64
C THR A 140 32.04 -13.25 -36.03
N ARG A 141 32.61 -14.46 -36.14
CA ARG A 141 32.73 -15.20 -37.40
C ARG A 141 31.37 -15.57 -37.98
N ARG A 142 30.44 -16.09 -37.16
CA ARG A 142 29.05 -16.37 -37.58
C ARG A 142 28.34 -15.09 -38.01
N LEU A 143 28.48 -14.01 -37.24
CA LEU A 143 27.88 -12.72 -37.59
C LEU A 143 28.41 -12.17 -38.92
N ALA A 144 29.72 -12.32 -39.19
CA ALA A 144 30.32 -11.95 -40.46
C ALA A 144 29.78 -12.83 -41.62
N GLY A 145 29.64 -14.14 -41.41
CA GLY A 145 29.03 -15.06 -42.38
C GLY A 145 27.58 -14.70 -42.69
N VAL A 146 26.75 -14.46 -41.67
CA VAL A 146 25.34 -14.03 -41.83
C VAL A 146 25.26 -12.69 -42.55
N ARG A 147 26.15 -11.73 -42.25
CA ARG A 147 26.22 -10.45 -42.97
C ARG A 147 26.63 -10.63 -44.42
N PHE A 148 27.60 -11.50 -44.70
CA PHE A 148 28.05 -11.81 -46.05
C PHE A 148 26.93 -12.43 -46.88
N GLU A 149 26.24 -13.45 -46.37
CA GLU A 149 25.10 -14.07 -47.04
C GLU A 149 23.94 -13.08 -47.24
N ARG A 150 23.62 -12.27 -46.21
CA ARG A 150 22.60 -11.21 -46.31
C ARG A 150 22.93 -10.21 -47.42
N ASN A 151 24.17 -9.72 -47.47
CA ASN A 151 24.57 -8.72 -48.45
C ASN A 151 24.60 -9.29 -49.87
N ASN A 152 25.01 -10.55 -50.04
CA ASN A 152 24.89 -11.24 -51.34
C ASN A 152 23.43 -11.42 -51.74
N ARG A 153 22.53 -11.75 -50.80
CA ARG A 153 21.09 -11.80 -51.11
C ARG A 153 20.55 -10.44 -51.54
N LEU A 154 20.90 -9.36 -50.83
CA LEU A 154 20.44 -8.00 -51.15
C LEU A 154 21.00 -7.51 -52.49
N ILE A 155 22.26 -7.83 -52.83
CA ILE A 155 22.82 -7.44 -54.13
C ILE A 155 22.17 -8.24 -55.26
N SER A 156 21.90 -9.54 -55.06
CA SER A 156 21.16 -10.36 -56.02
C SER A 156 19.70 -9.89 -56.20
N ASP A 157 19.06 -9.39 -55.15
CA ASP A 157 17.70 -8.81 -55.21
C ASP A 157 17.70 -7.46 -55.94
N LEU A 158 18.71 -6.62 -55.70
CA LEU A 158 18.88 -5.33 -56.40
C LEU A 158 19.09 -5.51 -57.92
N PHE A 159 19.85 -6.54 -58.31
CA PHE A 159 20.08 -6.90 -59.71
C PHE A 159 19.12 -8.00 -60.21
N SER A 160 18.04 -8.25 -59.48
CA SER A 160 16.96 -9.13 -59.93
C SER A 160 16.37 -8.61 -61.25
N PRO A 161 15.93 -9.48 -62.17
CA PRO A 161 15.27 -9.07 -63.42
C PRO A 161 13.92 -8.37 -63.19
N SER A 162 13.46 -8.22 -61.95
CA SER A 162 12.24 -7.48 -61.59
C SER A 162 12.37 -6.00 -61.98
N ILE A 163 11.58 -5.61 -62.97
CA ILE A 163 11.46 -4.20 -63.40
C ILE A 163 10.61 -3.45 -62.38
N VAL A 164 11.09 -2.31 -61.91
CA VAL A 164 10.32 -1.39 -61.04
C VAL A 164 9.06 -0.95 -61.79
N THR A 165 7.89 -1.35 -61.31
CA THR A 165 6.62 -0.91 -61.88
C THR A 165 6.40 0.56 -61.51
N ASP A 166 6.04 1.41 -62.48
CA ASP A 166 5.63 2.79 -62.18
C ASP A 166 4.30 2.73 -61.43
N THR A 167 4.33 3.06 -60.13
CA THR A 167 3.17 3.01 -59.24
C THR A 167 2.31 4.27 -59.32
N ARG A 168 2.56 5.18 -60.27
CA ARG A 168 1.71 6.36 -60.50
C ARG A 168 0.34 5.95 -61.03
N THR A 169 -0.50 5.44 -60.15
CA THR A 169 -1.90 5.15 -60.42
C THR A 169 -2.71 6.44 -60.33
N VAL A 170 -3.47 6.76 -61.37
CA VAL A 170 -4.51 7.79 -61.29
C VAL A 170 -5.48 7.39 -60.18
N VAL A 171 -5.78 8.31 -59.26
CA VAL A 171 -6.70 8.05 -58.15
C VAL A 171 -8.12 7.89 -58.70
N PRO A 172 -8.75 6.71 -58.62
CA PRO A 172 -10.09 6.49 -59.16
C PRO A 172 -11.13 7.32 -58.39
N HIS A 173 -12.21 7.75 -59.05
CA HIS A 173 -13.26 8.54 -58.41
C HIS A 173 -13.85 7.85 -57.18
N HIS A 174 -14.07 6.54 -57.26
CA HIS A 174 -14.54 5.72 -56.12
C HIS A 174 -13.59 5.79 -54.91
N ARG A 175 -12.27 5.85 -55.13
CA ARG A 175 -11.29 6.02 -54.04
C ARG A 175 -11.40 7.39 -53.40
N MET A 176 -11.64 8.45 -54.20
CA MET A 176 -11.90 9.79 -53.67
C MET A 176 -13.18 9.82 -52.82
N GLU A 177 -14.24 9.14 -53.26
CA GLU A 177 -15.49 9.03 -52.49
C GLU A 177 -15.28 8.27 -51.16
N MET A 178 -14.53 7.17 -51.18
CA MET A 178 -14.19 6.42 -49.97
C MET A 178 -13.42 7.28 -48.97
N LEU A 179 -12.42 8.04 -49.44
CA LEU A 179 -11.66 8.97 -48.59
C LEU A 179 -12.54 10.09 -48.02
N LYS A 180 -13.48 10.63 -48.80
CA LYS A 180 -14.48 11.59 -48.31
C LYS A 180 -15.35 10.98 -47.21
N ARG A 181 -15.87 9.76 -47.40
CA ARG A 181 -16.65 9.05 -46.37
C ARG A 181 -15.83 8.81 -45.10
N GLN A 182 -14.56 8.43 -45.23
CA GLN A 182 -13.66 8.29 -44.08
C GLN A 182 -13.44 9.62 -43.35
N ALA A 183 -13.21 10.72 -44.08
CA ALA A 183 -13.05 12.04 -43.49
C ALA A 183 -14.32 12.48 -42.74
N THR A 184 -15.50 12.28 -43.33
CA THR A 184 -16.79 12.57 -42.65
C THR A 184 -16.97 11.68 -41.43
N SER A 185 -16.67 10.38 -41.52
CA SER A 185 -16.79 9.45 -40.39
C SER A 185 -15.85 9.79 -39.24
N LEU A 186 -14.64 10.27 -39.53
CA LEU A 186 -13.72 10.74 -38.49
C LEU A 186 -14.21 12.05 -37.88
N GLY A 187 -14.76 12.97 -38.69
CA GLY A 187 -15.38 14.20 -38.20
C GLY A 187 -16.57 13.95 -37.29
N THR A 188 -17.47 13.02 -37.63
CA THR A 188 -18.60 12.64 -36.76
C THR A 188 -18.12 11.96 -35.48
N HIS A 189 -17.09 11.12 -35.56
CA HIS A 189 -16.49 10.49 -34.39
C HIS A 189 -15.85 11.52 -33.45
N GLN A 190 -15.15 12.52 -34.01
CA GLN A 190 -14.60 13.63 -33.24
C GLN A 190 -15.71 14.41 -32.53
N SER A 191 -16.80 14.77 -33.23
CA SER A 191 -17.96 15.45 -32.63
C SER A 191 -18.55 14.63 -31.48
N LYS A 192 -18.62 13.30 -31.61
CA LYS A 192 -19.10 12.42 -30.54
C LYS A 192 -18.18 12.43 -29.32
N LEU A 193 -16.86 12.41 -29.51
CA LEU A 193 -15.89 12.51 -28.41
C LEU A 193 -15.97 13.87 -27.70
N GLU A 194 -16.17 14.96 -28.45
CA GLU A 194 -16.37 16.30 -27.89
C GLU A 194 -17.66 16.37 -27.05
N GLU A 195 -18.76 15.76 -27.51
CA GLU A 195 -20.01 15.64 -26.75
C GLU A 195 -19.83 14.81 -25.47
N GLU A 196 -19.13 13.68 -25.54
CA GLU A 196 -18.83 12.83 -24.38
C GLU A 196 -17.96 13.57 -23.36
N LEU A 197 -16.95 14.30 -23.81
CA LEU A 197 -16.09 15.12 -22.95
C LEU A 197 -16.89 16.21 -22.25
N THR A 198 -17.76 16.91 -22.98
CA THR A 198 -18.65 17.93 -22.42
C THR A 198 -19.65 17.32 -21.41
N LYS A 199 -20.13 16.09 -21.66
CA LYS A 199 -21.01 15.37 -20.73
C LYS A 199 -20.29 14.98 -19.44
N LEU A 200 -19.04 14.52 -19.55
CA LEU A 200 -18.18 14.20 -18.40
C LEU A 200 -17.86 15.45 -17.58
N GLU A 201 -17.54 16.57 -18.23
CA GLU A 201 -17.31 17.86 -17.58
C GLU A 201 -18.55 18.31 -16.79
N ARG A 202 -19.74 18.28 -17.40
CA ARG A 202 -21.00 18.58 -16.68
C ARG A 202 -21.24 17.64 -15.49
N ALA A 203 -20.95 16.35 -15.64
CA ALA A 203 -21.10 15.38 -14.56
C ALA A 203 -20.13 15.66 -13.41
N HIS A 204 -18.88 16.02 -13.74
CA HIS A 204 -17.86 16.41 -12.79
C HIS A 204 -18.26 17.68 -12.02
N ASP A 205 -18.69 18.72 -12.73
CA ASP A 205 -19.12 19.97 -12.10
C ASP A 205 -20.35 19.80 -11.21
N ASN A 206 -21.31 18.97 -11.63
CA ASN A 206 -22.46 18.62 -10.79
C ASN A 206 -22.03 17.87 -9.52
N ARG A 207 -21.08 16.94 -9.63
CA ARG A 207 -20.53 16.22 -8.47
C ARG A 207 -19.76 17.16 -7.55
N LYS A 208 -18.95 18.06 -8.11
CA LYS A 208 -18.23 19.09 -7.36
C LYS A 208 -19.21 19.98 -6.59
N ARG A 209 -20.24 20.52 -7.24
CA ARG A 209 -21.29 21.32 -6.59
C ARG A 209 -22.04 20.56 -5.51
N ALA A 210 -22.33 19.28 -5.72
CA ALA A 210 -22.99 18.44 -4.72
C ALA A 210 -22.10 18.23 -3.48
N ILE A 211 -20.78 18.07 -3.67
CA ILE A 211 -19.82 17.94 -2.58
C ILE A 211 -19.65 19.28 -1.85
N GLU A 212 -19.53 20.40 -2.57
CA GLU A 212 -19.46 21.75 -1.97
C GLU A 212 -20.72 22.03 -1.14
N LYS A 213 -21.90 21.80 -1.70
CA LYS A 213 -23.17 21.93 -0.96
C LYS A 213 -23.22 21.00 0.26
N GLY A 214 -22.81 19.74 0.13
CA GLY A 214 -22.75 18.81 1.25
C GLY A 214 -21.75 19.21 2.33
N SER A 215 -20.63 19.84 1.94
CA SER A 215 -19.65 20.43 2.84
C SER A 215 -20.22 21.65 3.57
N ASP A 216 -20.90 22.55 2.86
CA ASP A 216 -21.52 23.73 3.46
C ASP A 216 -22.65 23.34 4.43
N ASP A 217 -23.53 22.40 4.03
CA ASP A 217 -24.58 21.84 4.88
C ASP A 217 -23.97 21.19 6.14
N PHE A 218 -22.85 20.45 6.01
CA PHE A 218 -22.14 19.86 7.14
C PHE A 218 -21.49 20.92 8.04
N GLN A 219 -20.90 21.97 7.48
CA GLN A 219 -20.33 23.08 8.25
C GLN A 219 -21.41 23.85 9.01
N GLU A 220 -22.58 24.06 8.39
CA GLU A 220 -23.73 24.69 9.05
C GLU A 220 -24.25 23.81 10.20
N GLN A 221 -24.38 22.50 9.98
CA GLN A 221 -24.75 21.54 11.03
C GLN A 221 -23.71 21.49 12.15
N LEU A 222 -22.42 21.53 11.82
CA LEU A 222 -21.34 21.55 12.81
C LEU A 222 -21.39 22.84 13.63
N LYS A 223 -21.60 23.99 12.98
CA LYS A 223 -21.76 25.28 13.66
C LYS A 223 -22.99 25.27 14.58
N LYS A 224 -24.11 24.71 14.11
CA LYS A 224 -25.32 24.51 14.92
C LYS A 224 -25.03 23.62 16.13
N ALA A 225 -24.42 22.45 15.91
CA ALA A 225 -24.06 21.52 16.97
C ALA A 225 -23.06 22.11 17.97
N VAL A 226 -22.12 22.97 17.53
CA VAL A 226 -21.18 23.68 18.42
C VAL A 226 -21.89 24.77 19.22
N SER A 227 -22.85 25.50 18.63
CA SER A 227 -23.67 26.47 19.36
C SER A 227 -24.70 25.83 20.31
N GLU A 228 -25.16 24.64 19.96
CA GLU A 228 -26.15 23.84 20.70
C GLU A 228 -25.47 22.86 21.66
N LYS A 229 -24.12 22.84 21.70
CA LYS A 229 -23.38 22.12 22.74
C LYS A 229 -23.93 22.63 24.07
N PRO A 230 -24.51 21.75 24.90
CA PRO A 230 -24.95 22.14 26.22
C PRO A 230 -23.67 22.53 26.97
N VAL A 231 -23.45 23.84 27.10
CA VAL A 231 -22.66 24.36 28.20
C VAL A 231 -23.45 23.92 29.41
N VAL A 232 -22.97 22.85 30.02
CA VAL A 232 -23.39 22.47 31.35
C VAL A 232 -22.83 23.56 32.24
N ASP A 233 -23.57 24.66 32.36
CA ASP A 233 -23.37 25.59 33.47
C ASP A 233 -23.52 24.77 34.75
N GLU A 234 -22.68 25.03 35.76
CA GLU A 234 -22.69 24.31 37.04
C GLU A 234 -24.11 24.16 37.61
N GLU A 235 -24.97 25.17 37.40
CA GLU A 235 -26.38 25.12 37.77
C GLU A 235 -27.21 24.05 37.05
N LYS A 236 -27.02 23.84 35.74
CA LYS A 236 -27.70 22.76 35.01
C LYS A 236 -27.13 21.40 35.38
N PHE A 237 -25.83 21.31 35.69
CA PHE A 237 -25.26 20.09 36.27
C PHE A 237 -25.92 19.78 37.60
N GLU A 238 -25.96 20.75 38.51
CA GLU A 238 -26.58 20.62 39.83
C GLU A 238 -28.08 20.31 39.75
N GLU A 239 -28.82 20.91 38.81
CA GLU A 239 -30.23 20.58 38.54
C GLU A 239 -30.37 19.14 38.07
N THR A 240 -29.52 18.68 37.12
CA THR A 240 -29.56 17.28 36.70
C THR A 240 -29.18 16.34 37.84
N VAL A 241 -28.16 16.67 38.65
CA VAL A 241 -27.76 15.89 39.82
C VAL A 241 -28.91 15.82 40.83
N LYS A 242 -29.58 16.93 41.14
CA LYS A 242 -30.76 16.96 42.03
C LYS A 242 -31.93 16.13 41.49
N GLU A 243 -32.22 16.22 40.18
CA GLU A 243 -33.23 15.34 39.57
C GLU A 243 -32.88 13.86 39.72
N TRP A 244 -31.61 13.50 39.52
CA TRP A 244 -31.15 12.13 39.68
C TRP A 244 -31.14 11.69 41.15
N GLU A 245 -30.80 12.57 42.09
CA GLU A 245 -30.93 12.32 43.53
C GLU A 245 -32.39 12.08 43.94
N GLU A 246 -33.34 12.87 43.42
CA GLU A 246 -34.76 12.69 43.68
C GLU A 246 -35.31 11.41 43.04
N LYS A 247 -34.90 11.09 41.80
CA LYS A 247 -35.20 9.80 41.15
C LYS A 247 -34.60 8.62 41.91
N LEU A 248 -33.40 8.76 42.47
CA LEU A 248 -32.77 7.73 43.28
C LEU A 248 -33.46 7.58 44.64
N ALA A 249 -33.87 8.68 45.27
CA ALA A 249 -34.58 8.69 46.54
C ALA A 249 -35.98 8.08 46.41
N THR A 250 -36.72 8.42 45.35
CA THR A 250 -38.02 7.81 45.05
C THR A 250 -37.89 6.32 44.72
N ALA A 251 -36.87 5.93 43.95
CA ALA A 251 -36.57 4.51 43.72
C ALA A 251 -36.18 3.77 45.01
N TYR A 252 -35.47 4.44 45.93
CA TYR A 252 -35.09 3.88 47.24
C TYR A 252 -36.29 3.76 48.18
N GLU A 253 -37.18 4.75 48.22
CA GLU A 253 -38.47 4.72 48.93
C GLU A 253 -39.36 3.59 48.39
N GLU A 254 -39.48 3.44 47.07
CA GLU A 254 -40.19 2.32 46.44
C GLU A 254 -39.57 0.98 46.80
N TYR A 255 -38.23 0.86 46.76
CA TYR A 255 -37.51 -0.34 47.17
C TYR A 255 -37.75 -0.68 48.64
N LYS A 256 -37.70 0.32 49.54
CA LYS A 256 -37.97 0.16 50.97
C LYS A 256 -39.42 -0.25 51.23
N LYS A 257 -40.39 0.36 50.55
CA LYS A 257 -41.81 -0.04 50.62
C LYS A 257 -42.03 -1.46 50.09
N LYS A 258 -41.29 -1.88 49.06
CA LYS A 258 -41.30 -3.26 48.55
C LYS A 258 -40.72 -4.25 49.56
N GLN A 259 -39.63 -3.88 50.24
CA GLN A 259 -39.04 -4.64 51.35
C GLN A 259 -39.98 -4.74 52.55
N GLU A 260 -40.64 -3.65 52.95
CA GLU A 260 -41.60 -3.66 54.06
C GLU A 260 -42.84 -4.49 53.74
N THR A 261 -43.36 -4.42 52.52
CA THR A 261 -44.51 -5.25 52.08
C THR A 261 -44.15 -6.73 51.97
N THR A 262 -42.94 -7.08 51.51
CA THR A 262 -42.43 -8.46 51.57
C THR A 262 -42.15 -8.91 52.99
N ALA A 263 -41.65 -8.03 53.87
CA ALA A 263 -41.46 -8.31 55.29
C ALA A 263 -42.78 -8.48 56.05
N THR A 264 -43.83 -7.72 55.74
CA THR A 264 -45.17 -7.92 56.33
C THR A 264 -45.87 -9.15 55.78
N GLN A 265 -45.73 -9.46 54.49
CA GLN A 265 -46.23 -10.72 53.93
C GLN A 265 -45.51 -11.94 54.55
N ASN A 266 -44.19 -11.86 54.74
CA ASN A 266 -43.43 -12.93 55.42
C ASN A 266 -43.73 -12.99 56.93
N ALA A 267 -43.85 -11.85 57.63
CA ALA A 267 -44.17 -11.81 59.05
C ALA A 267 -45.60 -12.30 59.38
N ASN A 268 -46.54 -12.14 58.44
CA ASN A 268 -47.89 -12.71 58.55
C ASN A 268 -47.92 -14.22 58.27
N SER A 269 -46.83 -14.81 57.77
CA SER A 269 -46.67 -16.26 57.57
C SER A 269 -45.85 -16.96 58.67
N ALA A 270 -45.22 -16.22 59.59
CA ALA A 270 -44.37 -16.76 60.66
C ALA A 270 -44.43 -15.91 61.96
N PRO A 271 -45.42 -16.13 62.84
CA PRO A 271 -45.62 -15.32 64.06
C PRO A 271 -44.49 -15.43 65.10
N LEU A 272 -43.56 -16.37 64.94
CA LEU A 272 -42.41 -16.60 65.83
C LEU A 272 -41.21 -15.67 65.56
N LEU A 273 -41.12 -15.03 64.38
CA LEU A 273 -39.97 -14.20 63.98
C LEU A 273 -40.15 -12.70 64.27
N ARG A 274 -41.38 -12.26 64.58
CA ARG A 274 -41.75 -10.85 64.77
C ARG A 274 -41.20 -10.25 66.07
N ASN A 275 -41.01 -11.07 67.09
CA ASN A 275 -40.62 -10.60 68.43
C ASN A 275 -39.10 -10.45 68.59
N LEU A 276 -38.29 -10.90 67.62
CA LEU A 276 -36.83 -10.91 67.73
C LEU A 276 -36.14 -9.77 66.95
N VAL A 277 -36.88 -9.03 66.13
CA VAL A 277 -36.32 -7.98 65.23
C VAL A 277 -36.71 -6.56 65.68
N MET A 278 -37.65 -6.41 66.64
CA MET A 278 -38.21 -5.09 67.01
C MET A 278 -37.71 -4.51 68.35
N GLU A 279 -36.88 -5.23 69.11
CA GLU A 279 -36.19 -4.69 70.28
C GLU A 279 -34.68 -4.61 70.01
N GLU A 280 -34.19 -3.42 69.66
CA GLU A 280 -32.91 -2.87 70.14
C GLU A 280 -32.74 -1.43 69.62
N THR A 281 -32.82 -0.48 70.56
CA THR A 281 -32.54 0.95 70.38
C THR A 281 -31.09 1.28 70.81
N PRO A 282 -30.49 2.38 70.32
CA PRO A 282 -29.04 2.50 70.13
C PRO A 282 -28.30 3.11 71.34
N LYS A 283 -27.00 2.78 71.47
CA LYS A 283 -26.02 3.48 72.31
C LYS A 283 -24.66 3.59 71.61
N THR A 284 -24.29 4.81 71.20
CA THR A 284 -22.90 5.31 71.01
C THR A 284 -22.29 5.61 72.41
N PRO A 285 -20.96 5.80 72.67
CA PRO A 285 -19.89 6.34 71.82
C PRO A 285 -18.46 5.74 72.02
N GLU A 286 -17.43 6.46 71.54
CA GLU A 286 -15.95 6.27 71.71
C GLU A 286 -15.27 5.29 70.74
N GLN A 287 -14.04 5.46 70.24
CA GLN A 287 -13.05 6.54 70.03
C GLN A 287 -11.94 5.87 69.18
N GLU A 288 -11.08 6.69 68.54
CA GLU A 288 -9.71 6.36 68.07
C GLU A 288 -9.40 5.82 66.64
N LYS A 289 -8.42 6.54 66.05
CA LYS A 289 -7.40 6.19 65.03
C LYS A 289 -7.74 6.46 63.55
N GLU A 290 -7.34 7.61 63.03
CA GLU A 290 -6.01 7.92 62.44
C GLU A 290 -5.77 7.23 61.08
N GLN A 291 -5.87 8.01 60.00
CA GLN A 291 -4.75 8.27 59.07
C GLN A 291 -5.16 9.28 57.98
N ASN A 292 -4.44 10.40 57.98
CA ASN A 292 -4.51 11.51 57.04
C ASN A 292 -3.31 11.40 56.10
N VAL A 293 -3.53 11.35 54.78
CA VAL A 293 -2.48 11.61 53.77
C VAL A 293 -2.90 12.81 52.94
N LYS A 294 -2.00 13.79 53.00
CA LYS A 294 -2.11 15.19 52.65
C LYS A 294 -1.79 15.44 51.17
N GLU A 295 -2.52 16.40 50.60
CA GLU A 295 -2.31 17.03 49.31
C GLU A 295 -0.90 17.62 49.11
N LYS A 296 -0.51 17.76 47.85
CA LYS A 296 0.44 18.78 47.39
C LYS A 296 0.13 19.20 45.94
N PRO A 297 -0.25 20.45 45.68
CA PRO A 297 -0.20 21.05 44.35
C PRO A 297 0.99 22.04 44.24
N ALA A 298 1.58 22.15 43.05
CA ALA A 298 2.46 23.24 42.62
C ALA A 298 2.39 23.28 41.09
N GLU A 299 1.75 24.27 40.48
CA GLU A 299 2.21 25.66 40.23
C GLU A 299 2.87 25.79 38.84
N SER A 300 2.03 26.25 37.90
CA SER A 300 2.25 27.20 36.80
C SER A 300 3.66 27.64 36.37
N THR A 301 3.90 27.63 35.05
CA THR A 301 4.48 28.76 34.24
C THR A 301 4.38 28.40 32.75
N GLU A 302 3.50 29.03 31.98
CA GLU A 302 3.75 30.16 31.05
C GLU A 302 4.05 29.75 29.58
N THR A 303 2.97 29.78 28.76
CA THR A 303 2.73 30.53 27.49
C THR A 303 3.88 31.25 26.73
N PRO A 304 3.68 31.75 25.48
CA PRO A 304 3.22 31.14 24.21
C PRO A 304 4.00 31.73 22.98
N ALA A 305 3.45 31.59 21.75
CA ALA A 305 3.47 32.57 20.64
C ALA A 305 4.25 32.29 19.34
N ALA A 306 3.56 32.65 18.24
CA ALA A 306 4.00 33.06 16.89
C ALA A 306 4.66 31.98 16.01
N GLY A 307 4.22 31.67 14.79
CA GLY A 307 3.53 32.49 13.79
C GLY A 307 4.53 32.91 12.72
N THR A 308 4.60 32.22 11.57
CA THR A 308 5.08 32.80 10.31
C THR A 308 4.53 31.99 9.12
N GLU A 309 3.97 32.77 8.21
CA GLU A 309 3.34 32.48 6.92
C GLU A 309 4.30 32.00 5.80
N PRO A 310 3.77 31.60 4.62
CA PRO A 310 4.43 30.71 3.67
C PRO A 310 5.28 31.45 2.63
N SER A 311 6.24 30.74 2.04
CA SER A 311 6.95 31.17 0.84
C SER A 311 6.91 30.10 -0.25
N THR A 312 6.34 30.52 -1.36
CA THR A 312 6.36 29.93 -2.70
C THR A 312 7.78 29.96 -3.26
N ASP A 313 8.26 28.86 -3.84
CA ASP A 313 9.22 28.95 -4.96
C ASP A 313 9.12 27.71 -5.86
N ASP A 314 9.25 28.00 -7.15
CA ASP A 314 9.04 27.18 -8.33
C ASP A 314 10.06 26.03 -8.50
N GLY A 315 9.65 24.94 -9.15
CA GLY A 315 10.54 23.80 -9.39
C GLY A 315 9.98 22.64 -10.22
N ALA A 316 9.48 22.96 -11.42
CA ALA A 316 9.71 22.22 -12.67
C ALA A 316 9.71 20.66 -12.70
N ILE A 317 8.71 20.13 -13.42
CA ILE A 317 8.81 19.05 -14.45
C ILE A 317 8.96 17.59 -13.96
N GLU A 318 7.87 16.81 -14.05
CA GLU A 318 7.72 15.67 -14.99
C GLU A 318 6.34 15.01 -14.79
N THR A 319 5.38 15.41 -15.62
CA THR A 319 4.08 14.75 -15.75
C THR A 319 4.23 13.55 -16.67
N THR A 320 4.18 12.32 -16.12
CA THR A 320 4.01 11.10 -16.92
C THR A 320 2.61 10.55 -16.71
N THR A 321 1.66 11.11 -17.44
CA THR A 321 0.37 10.49 -17.76
C THR A 321 0.47 9.96 -19.18
N THR A 322 0.61 8.64 -19.32
CA THR A 322 0.35 7.94 -20.58
C THR A 322 -0.93 7.12 -20.42
N THR A 323 -2.00 7.77 -20.87
CA THR A 323 -3.15 7.24 -21.60
C THR A 323 -3.31 5.72 -21.69
N THR A 324 -4.40 5.31 -21.05
CA THR A 324 -5.31 4.22 -21.35
C THR A 324 -5.81 4.21 -22.81
N THR A 325 -5.95 2.99 -23.33
CA THR A 325 -6.97 2.53 -24.29
C THR A 325 -6.71 2.73 -25.80
N THR A 326 -6.29 1.65 -26.46
CA THR A 326 -6.67 1.35 -27.85
C THR A 326 -7.50 0.08 -27.87
N GLU A 327 -8.79 0.25 -28.16
CA GLU A 327 -9.75 -0.79 -28.55
C GLU A 327 -9.24 -1.60 -29.74
N ASN A 328 -9.21 -2.93 -29.59
CA ASN A 328 -9.15 -3.86 -30.70
C ASN A 328 -10.59 -4.22 -31.10
N LYS A 329 -10.92 -3.90 -32.35
CA LYS A 329 -12.20 -4.18 -33.00
C LYS A 329 -12.05 -5.46 -33.81
N GLU A 330 -12.64 -6.56 -33.35
CA GLU A 330 -12.69 -7.83 -34.08
C GLU A 330 -14.14 -8.29 -34.27
N LYS A 331 -14.54 -8.34 -35.56
CA LYS A 331 -15.63 -9.06 -36.24
C LYS A 331 -16.73 -9.78 -35.42
N PRO A 332 -18.00 -9.70 -35.87
CA PRO A 332 -18.91 -10.83 -35.82
C PRO A 332 -18.91 -11.58 -37.17
N GLU A 333 -18.71 -12.89 -37.09
CA GLU A 333 -19.00 -13.85 -38.17
C GLU A 333 -20.51 -13.96 -38.39
N GLU A 334 -20.91 -13.89 -39.66
CA GLU A 334 -22.22 -14.23 -40.17
C GLU A 334 -22.19 -15.71 -40.61
N LYS A 335 -22.92 -16.57 -39.89
CA LYS A 335 -23.36 -17.92 -40.31
C LYS A 335 -24.83 -18.02 -39.91
N MET A 336 -25.76 -18.04 -40.86
CA MET A 336 -26.20 -19.17 -41.71
C MET A 336 -27.44 -19.83 -41.09
N GLU A 337 -28.54 -19.85 -41.86
CA GLU A 337 -29.77 -20.69 -41.76
C GLU A 337 -30.63 -20.44 -40.50
N GLU A 338 -31.90 -20.04 -40.59
CA GLU A 338 -33.05 -20.57 -41.37
C GLU A 338 -34.06 -19.46 -41.71
#